data_AF-A0A1M5QRG1-F1
#
_entry.id   AF-A0A1M5QRG1-F1
#
_cell.length_a   1.000
_cell.length_b   1.000
_cell.length_c   1.000
_cell.angle_alpha   90.00
_cell.angle_beta   90.00
_cell.angle_gamma   90.00
#
_symmetry.space_group_name_H-M   'P 1'
#
loop_
_entity.id
_entity.type
_entity.pdbx_description
1 polymer ?
#
loop_
_entity_poly.entity_id
_entity_poly.type
_entity_poly.pdbx_seq_one_letter_code
_entity_poly.pdbx_strand_id
1 'polypeptide(L)'
;MTWEDIRSNWQHALSDLKARFPLMDHTTVEAPPETLVALTHHIAERHDLTASEALEEVKDWIFIVSLARIASEVGHEFSDQ
;
A
#
# COMPACT_ATOMS: atom_id res chain seq x y z
N MET A 1 -0.12 -10.99 0.26
CA MET A 1 0.22 -10.55 -1.11
C MET A 1 1.72 -10.35 -1.24
N THR A 2 2.27 -10.46 -2.46
CA THR A 2 3.63 -10.00 -2.76
C THR A 2 3.60 -8.53 -3.22
N TRP A 3 4.74 -7.85 -3.20
CA TRP A 3 4.85 -6.48 -3.74
C TRP A 3 4.38 -6.40 -5.20
N GLU A 4 4.67 -7.42 -6.00
CA GLU A 4 4.23 -7.52 -7.40
C GLU A 4 2.72 -7.48 -7.57
N ASP A 5 1.99 -8.13 -6.67
CA ASP A 5 0.54 -8.16 -6.68
C ASP A 5 -0.06 -6.77 -6.34
N ILE A 6 0.58 -6.05 -5.42
CA ILE A 6 0.23 -4.65 -5.10
C ILE A 6 0.53 -3.72 -6.28
N ARG A 7 1.64 -3.92 -6.99
CA ARG A 7 1.95 -3.16 -8.21
C ARG A 7 0.91 -3.39 -9.30
N SER A 8 0.42 -4.62 -9.43
CA SER A 8 -0.66 -4.95 -10.39
C SER A 8 -1.96 -4.22 -10.06
N ASN A 9 -2.27 -4.04 -8.78
CA ASN A 9 -3.46 -3.31 -8.31
C ASN A 9 -3.14 -1.94 -7.71
N TRP A 10 -2.12 -1.25 -8.26
CA TRP A 10 -1.54 -0.06 -7.65
C TRP A 10 -2.56 1.07 -7.46
N GLN A 11 -3.47 1.29 -8.42
CA GLN A 11 -4.47 2.36 -8.31
C GLN A 11 -5.38 2.21 -7.07
N HIS A 12 -5.76 0.98 -6.75
CA HIS A 12 -6.60 0.70 -5.58
C HIS A 12 -5.77 0.86 -4.30
N ALA A 13 -4.58 0.24 -4.27
CA ALA A 13 -3.65 0.33 -3.15
C ALA A 13 -3.21 1.78 -2.85
N LEU A 14 -3.05 2.61 -3.88
CA LEU A 14 -2.68 4.02 -3.77
C LEU A 14 -3.75 4.83 -3.04
N SER A 15 -5.03 4.48 -3.18
CA SER A 15 -6.12 5.18 -2.47
C SER A 15 -6.06 4.92 -0.96
N ASP A 16 -5.82 3.66 -0.57
CA ASP A 16 -5.56 3.29 0.83
C ASP A 16 -4.26 3.91 1.35
N LEU A 17 -3.20 3.91 0.52
CA LEU A 17 -1.91 4.50 0.88
C LEU A 17 -2.07 6.00 1.16
N LYS A 18 -2.85 6.73 0.34
CA LYS A 18 -3.16 8.15 0.53
C LYS A 18 -3.93 8.41 1.82
N ALA A 19 -4.85 7.52 2.19
CA ALA A 19 -5.59 7.63 3.44
C ALA A 19 -4.67 7.42 4.67
N ARG A 20 -3.70 6.51 4.57
CA ARG A 20 -2.74 6.21 5.64
C ARG A 20 -1.61 7.24 5.74
N PHE A 21 -1.11 7.72 4.61
CA PHE A 21 0.06 8.61 4.51
C PHE A 21 -0.28 9.92 3.79
N PRO A 22 -0.91 10.89 4.46
CA PRO A 22 -1.38 12.12 3.83
C PRO A 22 -0.27 13.11 3.42
N LEU A 23 0.97 12.90 3.86
CA LEU A 23 2.12 13.77 3.53
C LEU A 23 2.93 13.27 2.31
N MET A 24 2.59 12.10 1.78
CA MET A 24 3.12 11.59 0.52
C MET A 24 2.83 12.56 -0.62
N ASP A 25 3.80 12.84 -1.48
CA ASP A 25 3.53 13.68 -2.65
C ASP A 25 2.66 12.92 -3.64
N HIS A 26 1.53 13.51 -3.98
CA HIS A 26 0.55 12.88 -4.86
C HIS A 26 1.10 12.72 -6.28
N THR A 27 2.13 13.50 -6.64
CA THR A 27 2.76 13.53 -7.96
C THR A 27 3.93 12.56 -8.09
N THR A 28 4.61 12.18 -7.00
CA THR A 28 5.75 11.25 -7.06
C THR A 28 5.33 9.77 -7.01
N VAL A 29 4.10 9.48 -6.61
CA VAL A 29 3.63 8.10 -6.32
C VAL A 29 2.57 7.64 -7.33
N GLU A 30 2.45 8.34 -8.46
CA GLU A 30 1.51 8.03 -9.55
C GLU A 30 1.82 6.68 -10.21
N ALA A 31 3.09 6.29 -10.23
CA ALA A 31 3.57 4.97 -10.62
C ALA A 31 4.09 4.19 -9.40
N PRO A 32 3.89 2.86 -9.36
CA PRO A 32 4.44 2.04 -8.28
C PRO A 32 5.97 2.06 -8.35
N PRO A 33 6.67 2.24 -7.21
CA PRO A 33 8.12 2.14 -7.18
C PRO A 33 8.59 0.72 -7.56
N GLU A 34 9.79 0.59 -8.08
CA GLU A 34 10.33 -0.72 -8.48
C GLU A 34 10.47 -1.68 -7.30
N THR A 35 10.79 -1.16 -6.12
CA THR A 35 11.01 -1.95 -4.92
C THR A 35 10.25 -1.40 -3.72
N LEU A 36 9.90 -2.31 -2.81
CA LEU A 36 9.30 -1.94 -1.53
C LEU A 36 10.22 -1.04 -0.70
N VAL A 37 11.53 -1.27 -0.77
CA VAL A 37 12.54 -0.48 -0.05
C VAL A 37 12.51 0.99 -0.49
N ALA A 38 12.35 1.24 -1.79
CA ALA A 38 12.24 2.61 -2.31
C ALA A 38 10.98 3.31 -1.77
N LEU A 39 9.85 2.59 -1.67
CA LEU A 39 8.65 3.12 -1.03
C LEU A 39 8.90 3.45 0.45
N THR A 40 9.45 2.50 1.22
CA THR A 40 9.74 2.68 2.65
C THR A 40 10.64 3.88 2.91
N HIS A 41 11.69 4.07 2.10
CA HIS A 41 12.57 5.23 2.23
C HIS A 41 11.83 6.54 1.99
N HIS A 42 10.96 6.59 0.97
CA HIS A 42 10.16 7.77 0.68
C HIS A 42 9.17 8.10 1.80
N ILE A 43 8.57 7.08 2.42
CA ILE A 43 7.69 7.26 3.60
C ILE A 43 8.51 7.84 4.76
N ALA A 44 9.68 7.23 5.04
CA ALA A 44 10.55 7.62 6.14
C ALA A 44 10.94 9.09 6.06
N GLU A 45 11.43 9.52 4.89
CA GLU A 45 11.85 10.91 4.65
C GLU A 45 10.68 11.90 4.75
N ARG A 46 9.49 11.53 4.26
CA ARG A 46 8.32 12.43 4.25
C ARG A 46 7.64 12.57 5.61
N HIS A 47 7.68 11.52 6.43
CA HIS A 47 6.96 11.44 7.70
C HIS A 47 7.87 11.57 8.93
N ASP A 48 9.16 11.86 8.74
CA ASP A 48 10.17 11.94 9.81
C ASP A 48 10.21 10.63 10.64
N LEU A 49 10.07 9.49 9.95
CA LEU A 49 10.10 8.17 10.57
C LEU A 49 11.50 7.56 10.45
N THR A 50 11.88 6.73 11.42
CA THR A 50 13.05 5.88 11.25
C THR A 50 12.78 4.80 10.19
N ALA A 51 13.86 4.25 9.61
CA ALA A 51 13.74 3.18 8.61
C ALA A 51 12.96 1.96 9.14
N SER A 52 13.06 1.67 10.44
CA SER A 52 12.34 0.60 11.12
C SER A 52 10.84 0.90 11.20
N GLU A 53 10.47 2.09 11.66
CA GLU A 53 9.08 2.52 11.79
C GLU A 53 8.40 2.58 10.43
N ALA A 54 9.06 3.16 9.43
CA ALA A 54 8.53 3.19 8.06
C ALA A 54 8.36 1.78 7.49
N LEU A 55 9.27 0.84 7.79
CA LEU A 55 9.15 -0.54 7.35
C LEU A 55 7.96 -1.24 8.02
N GLU A 56 7.75 -1.01 9.32
CA GLU A 56 6.59 -1.54 10.05
C GLU A 56 5.28 -0.98 9.50
N GLU A 57 5.19 0.33 9.31
CA GLU A 57 4.00 0.98 8.74
C GLU A 57 3.69 0.50 7.33
N VAL A 58 4.71 0.33 6.49
CA VAL A 58 4.53 -0.23 5.14
C VAL A 58 4.06 -1.69 5.20
N LYS A 59 4.57 -2.51 6.12
CA LYS A 59 4.11 -3.89 6.29
C LYS A 59 2.67 -3.97 6.78
N ASP A 60 2.30 -3.12 7.74
CA ASP A 60 0.93 -3.00 8.26
C ASP A 60 -0.04 -2.62 7.13
N TRP A 61 0.34 -1.63 6.32
CA TRP A 61 -0.44 -1.23 5.16
C TRP A 61 -0.60 -2.37 4.13
N ILE A 62 0.48 -3.09 3.77
CA ILE A 62 0.40 -4.25 2.87
C ILE A 62 -0.57 -5.31 3.40
N PHE A 63 -0.56 -5.53 4.72
CA PHE A 63 -1.45 -6.46 5.37
C PHE A 63 -2.92 -6.02 5.27
N ILE A 64 -3.21 -4.73 5.51
CA ILE A 64 -4.56 -4.16 5.35
C ILE A 64 -5.05 -4.28 3.91
N VAL A 65 -4.21 -3.93 2.92
CA VAL A 65 -4.56 -4.05 1.50
C VAL A 65 -4.82 -5.52 1.12
N SER A 66 -4.03 -6.45 1.67
CA SER A 66 -4.27 -7.89 1.49
C SER A 66 -5.61 -8.33 2.06
N LEU A 67 -5.96 -7.86 3.26
CA LEU A 67 -7.25 -8.17 3.88
C LEU A 67 -8.43 -7.58 3.09
N ALA A 68 -8.33 -6.33 2.64
CA ALA A 68 -9.37 -5.67 1.86
C ALA A 68 -9.62 -6.38 0.52
N ARG A 69 -8.55 -6.91 -0.11
CA ARG A 69 -8.67 -7.74 -1.31
C ARG A 69 -9.38 -9.06 -1.02
N ILE A 70 -8.93 -9.80 -0.01
CA ILE A 70 -9.57 -11.08 0.36
C ILE A 70 -11.05 -10.85 0.68
N ALA A 71 -11.38 -9.77 1.40
CA ALA A 71 -12.77 -9.41 1.69
C ALA A 71 -13.58 -9.09 0.42
N SER A 72 -12.97 -8.44 -0.58
CA SER A 72 -13.62 -8.19 -1.88
C SER A 72 -13.80 -9.47 -2.71
N GLU A 73 -12.81 -10.37 -2.70
CA GLU A 73 -12.89 -11.67 -3.38
C GLU A 73 -13.99 -12.54 -2.75
N VAL A 74 -14.03 -12.62 -1.42
CA VAL A 74 -15.05 -13.37 -0.67
C VAL A 74 -16.44 -12.73 -0.83
N GLY A 75 -16.55 -11.40 -0.79
CA GLY A 75 -17.82 -10.69 -1.00
C GLY A 75 -18.42 -10.90 -2.40
N HIS A 76 -17.57 -11.18 -3.40
CA HIS A 76 -18.00 -11.54 -4.75
C HIS A 76 -18.63 -12.94 -4.78
N GLU A 77 -18.07 -13.91 -4.05
CA GLU A 77 -18.59 -15.29 -3.99
C GLU A 77 -19.96 -15.39 -3.29
N PHE A 78 -20.28 -14.46 -2.38
CA PHE A 78 -21.58 -14.44 -1.68
C PHE A 78 -22.68 -13.63 -2.38
N SER A 79 -22.36 -12.87 -3.44
CA SER A 79 -23.37 -12.12 -4.21
C SER A 79 -23.95 -12.89 -5.41
N ASP A 80 -23.37 -14.04 -5.77
CA ASP A 80 -23.80 -14.88 -6.90
C ASP A 80 -24.57 -16.14 -6.44
N GLN A 81 -25.46 -16.00 -5.44
CA GLN A 81 -26.31 -17.12 -4.99
C GLN A 81 -27.79 -16.75 -4.84
#